data_AF-A0A2U1MUN5-F1
#
_entry.id   AF-A0A2U1MUN5-F1
#
_cell.length_a   1.000
_cell.length_b   1.000
_cell.length_c   1.000
_cell.angle_alpha   90.00
_cell.angle_beta   90.00
_cell.angle_gamma   90.00
#
_symmetry.space_group_name_H-M   'P 1'
#
loop_
_entity.id
_entity.type
_entity.pdbx_description
1 polymer ?
#
loop_
_entity_poly.entity_id
_entity_poly.type
_entity_poly.pdbx_seq_one_letter_code
_entity_poly.pdbx_strand_id
1 'polypeptide(L)'
;MEGFYSVTGYGLSGTMWEEVREPLIVPFMKAMVTMCLAMSIMLFVERVYMGVVIVFVKLMKYKLDKRYKWESIKEDLEMGNSAYPMVLVQIPMYNEKEVYQLSIGAACGLSWPSNRIIIQVLDDSTDPLIKVIKEQ
;
A
#
# COMPACT_ATOMS: atom_id res chain seq x y z
N MET A 1 60.58 -5.58 42.53
CA MET A 1 59.72 -6.78 42.38
C MET A 1 58.33 -6.47 41.78
N GLU A 2 58.08 -5.27 41.25
CA GLU A 2 56.77 -4.90 40.69
C GLU A 2 56.66 -5.06 39.16
N GLY A 3 57.79 -5.16 38.45
CA GLY A 3 57.82 -5.26 36.99
C GLY A 3 57.57 -6.65 36.39
N PHE A 4 57.50 -7.71 37.21
CA PHE A 4 57.29 -9.08 36.71
C PHE A 4 55.80 -9.49 36.71
N TYR A 5 54.96 -8.81 37.51
CA TYR A 5 53.51 -9.08 37.59
C TYR A 5 52.69 -8.34 36.52
N SER A 6 53.18 -7.21 36.00
CA SER A 6 52.49 -6.48 34.92
C SER A 6 52.62 -7.20 33.58
N VAL A 7 53.81 -7.73 33.25
CA VAL A 7 54.05 -8.40 31.95
C VAL A 7 53.29 -9.73 31.81
N THR A 8 53.08 -10.46 32.92
CA THR A 8 52.30 -11.71 32.92
C THR A 8 50.78 -11.48 32.90
N GLY A 9 50.28 -10.40 33.52
CA GLY A 9 48.84 -10.07 33.55
C GLY A 9 48.27 -9.62 32.20
N TYR A 10 49.01 -8.84 31.41
CA TYR A 10 48.56 -8.40 30.08
C TYR A 10 48.66 -9.52 29.02
N GLY A 11 49.61 -10.45 29.16
CA GLY A 11 49.76 -11.60 28.26
C GLY A 11 48.70 -12.69 28.48
N LEU A 12 48.39 -13.04 29.74
CA LEU A 12 47.35 -14.03 30.06
C LEU A 12 45.94 -13.54 29.70
N SER A 13 45.65 -12.25 29.88
CA SER A 13 44.33 -11.69 29.58
C SER A 13 44.07 -11.63 28.07
N GLY A 14 45.11 -11.50 27.24
CA GLY A 14 45.00 -11.52 25.79
C GLY A 14 44.77 -12.92 25.22
N THR A 15 45.50 -13.93 25.72
CA THR A 15 45.36 -15.32 25.24
C THR A 15 44.03 -15.94 25.63
N MET A 16 43.53 -15.68 26.85
CA MET A 16 42.21 -16.13 27.29
C MET A 16 41.06 -15.47 26.48
N TRP A 17 41.25 -14.21 26.08
CA TRP A 17 40.29 -13.49 25.25
C TRP A 17 40.22 -14.03 23.82
N GLU A 18 41.36 -14.40 23.22
CA GLU A 18 41.38 -15.01 21.89
C GLU A 18 40.80 -16.43 21.89
N GLU A 19 41.05 -17.22 22.93
CA GLU A 19 40.50 -18.57 23.10
C GLU A 19 38.97 -18.59 23.26
N VAL A 20 38.36 -17.54 23.82
CA VAL A 20 36.90 -17.40 23.95
C VAL A 20 36.27 -16.73 22.72
N ARG A 21 37.00 -15.79 22.10
CA ARG A 21 36.52 -15.04 20.93
C ARG A 21 36.40 -15.91 19.69
N GLU A 22 37.35 -16.80 19.45
CA GLU A 22 37.37 -17.72 18.29
C GLU A 22 36.16 -18.68 18.24
N PRO A 23 35.83 -19.43 19.31
CA PRO A 23 34.74 -20.42 19.27
C PRO A 23 33.35 -19.86 19.57
N LEU A 24 33.23 -18.69 20.22
CA LEU A 24 31.93 -18.16 20.65
C LEU A 24 31.52 -16.90 19.89
N ILE A 25 32.38 -15.88 19.86
CA ILE A 25 32.02 -14.56 19.33
C ILE A 25 31.99 -14.58 17.80
N VAL A 26 32.97 -15.20 17.15
CA VAL A 26 33.05 -15.26 15.67
C VAL A 26 31.87 -16.02 15.05
N PRO A 27 31.48 -17.24 15.49
CA PRO A 27 30.32 -17.92 14.91
C PRO A 27 29.01 -17.22 15.25
N PHE A 28 28.89 -16.61 16.44
CA PHE A 28 27.72 -15.82 16.83
C PHE A 28 27.52 -14.60 15.91
N MET A 29 28.58 -13.80 15.70
CA MET A 29 28.54 -12.66 14.79
C MET A 29 28.24 -13.09 13.35
N LYS A 30 28.84 -14.19 12.88
CA LYS A 30 28.54 -14.75 11.55
C LYS A 30 27.08 -15.16 11.43
N ALA A 31 26.52 -15.84 12.42
CA ALA A 31 25.11 -16.24 12.43
C ALA A 31 24.17 -15.03 12.35
N MET A 32 24.41 -14.00 13.16
CA MET A 32 23.65 -12.76 13.13
C MET A 32 23.73 -12.06 11.77
N VAL A 33 24.92 -11.92 11.20
CA VAL A 33 25.11 -11.32 9.88
C VAL A 33 24.39 -12.13 8.80
N THR A 34 24.48 -13.46 8.82
CA THR A 34 23.78 -14.32 7.86
C THR A 34 22.26 -14.20 7.99
N MET A 35 21.74 -14.08 9.21
CA MET A 35 20.32 -13.89 9.46
C MET A 35 19.84 -12.53 8.94
N CYS A 36 20.59 -11.45 9.23
CA CYS A 36 20.28 -10.12 8.69
C CYS A 36 20.31 -10.10 7.16
N LEU A 37 21.29 -10.77 6.55
CA LEU A 37 21.40 -10.88 5.10
C LEU A 37 20.23 -11.67 4.50
N ALA A 38 19.83 -12.77 5.12
CA ALA A 38 18.66 -13.55 4.70
C ALA A 38 17.36 -12.74 4.76
N MET A 39 17.12 -12.01 5.86
CA MET A 39 15.95 -11.14 5.99
C MET A 39 15.96 -10.01 4.95
N SER A 40 17.13 -9.40 4.71
CA SER A 40 17.27 -8.32 3.74
C SER A 40 16.98 -8.80 2.32
N ILE A 41 17.46 -10.00 1.95
CA ILE A 41 17.16 -10.63 0.66
C ILE A 41 15.67 -10.94 0.54
N MET A 42 15.06 -11.53 1.57
CA MET A 42 13.63 -11.87 1.55
C MET A 42 12.76 -10.64 1.31
N LEU A 43 12.99 -9.54 2.04
CA LEU A 43 12.27 -8.29 1.86
C LEU A 43 12.53 -7.68 0.48
N PHE A 44 13.76 -7.75 -0.03
CA PHE A 44 14.07 -7.27 -1.37
C PHE A 44 13.31 -8.06 -2.45
N VAL A 45 13.26 -9.39 -2.33
CA VAL A 45 12.50 -10.24 -3.25
C VAL A 45 11.01 -9.90 -3.22
N GLU A 46 10.42 -9.68 -2.05
CA GLU A 46 9.01 -9.26 -1.94
C GLU A 46 8.76 -7.93 -2.68
N ARG A 47 9.63 -6.94 -2.50
CA ARG A 47 9.51 -5.63 -3.15
C ARG A 47 9.70 -5.73 -4.67
N VAL A 48 10.67 -6.53 -5.13
CA VAL A 48 10.88 -6.80 -6.56
C VAL A 48 9.68 -7.54 -7.15
N TYR A 49 9.15 -8.55 -6.45
CA TYR A 49 7.96 -9.28 -6.89
C TYR A 49 6.76 -8.35 -7.08
N MET A 50 6.46 -7.51 -6.08
CA MET A 50 5.39 -6.52 -6.19
C MET A 50 5.61 -5.55 -7.36
N GLY A 51 6.85 -5.07 -7.54
CA GLY A 51 7.22 -4.22 -8.67
C GLY A 51 7.01 -4.90 -10.03
N VAL A 52 7.45 -6.15 -10.18
CA VAL A 52 7.27 -6.96 -11.39
C VAL A 52 5.79 -7.20 -11.67
N VAL A 53 4.99 -7.54 -10.66
CA VAL A 53 3.54 -7.73 -10.80
C VAL A 53 2.87 -6.43 -11.25
N ILE A 54 3.21 -5.28 -10.66
CA ILE A 54 2.66 -3.98 -11.06
C ILE A 54 3.04 -3.66 -12.50
N VAL A 55 4.30 -3.84 -12.90
CA VAL A 55 4.76 -3.59 -14.27
C VAL A 55 4.05 -4.53 -15.24
N PHE A 56 3.93 -5.82 -14.92
CA PHE A 56 3.24 -6.81 -15.74
C PHE A 56 1.76 -6.46 -15.92
N VAL A 57 1.06 -6.18 -14.82
CA VAL A 57 -0.34 -5.75 -14.85
C VAL A 57 -0.49 -4.45 -15.62
N LYS A 58 0.42 -3.49 -15.46
CA LYS A 58 0.38 -2.21 -16.18
C LYS A 58 0.63 -2.39 -17.68
N LEU A 59 1.55 -3.26 -18.08
CA LEU A 59 1.78 -3.61 -19.50
C LEU A 59 0.58 -4.34 -20.12
N MET A 60 -0.06 -5.26 -19.38
CA MET A 60 -1.27 -5.95 -19.83
C MET A 60 -2.49 -5.02 -19.85
N LYS A 61 -2.66 -4.15 -18.85
CA LYS A 61 -3.73 -3.15 -18.80
C LYS A 61 -3.53 -2.02 -19.82
N TYR A 62 -2.30 -1.66 -20.16
CA TYR A 62 -2.01 -0.73 -21.26
C TYR A 62 -2.50 -1.26 -22.60
N LYS A 63 -2.51 -2.59 -22.80
CA LYS A 63 -3.19 -3.22 -23.94
C LYS A 63 -4.72 -3.19 -23.83
N LEU A 64 -5.26 -3.19 -22.60
CA LEU A 64 -6.71 -3.12 -22.34
C LEU A 64 -7.28 -1.70 -22.47
N ASP A 65 -6.49 -0.67 -22.23
CA ASP A 65 -6.88 0.74 -22.41
C ASP A 65 -7.24 1.06 -23.87
N LYS A 66 -6.65 0.32 -24.82
CA LYS A 66 -7.04 0.38 -26.24
C LYS A 66 -8.38 -0.29 -26.56
N ARG A 67 -8.97 -1.07 -25.63
CA ARG A 67 -10.25 -1.79 -25.84
C ARG A 67 -11.48 -0.95 -25.49
N TYR A 68 -11.31 0.12 -24.72
CA TYR A 68 -12.37 1.12 -24.55
C TYR A 68 -12.11 2.21 -25.58
N LYS A 69 -12.69 2.05 -26.78
CA LYS A 69 -12.94 3.20 -27.65
C LYS A 69 -13.85 4.15 -26.87
N TRP A 70 -13.26 5.04 -26.11
CA TRP A 70 -13.94 6.21 -25.54
C TRP A 70 -14.26 7.16 -26.69
N GLU A 71 -15.29 6.84 -27.46
CA GLU A 71 -16.00 7.89 -28.18
C GLU A 71 -16.93 8.56 -27.16
N SER A 72 -16.79 9.88 -27.03
CA SER A 72 -17.77 10.69 -26.32
C SER A 72 -19.15 10.35 -26.86
N ILE A 73 -20.12 10.07 -25.98
CA ILE A 73 -21.53 9.99 -26.37
C ILE A 73 -21.82 11.29 -27.14
N LYS A 74 -22.11 11.17 -28.43
CA LYS A 74 -22.39 12.34 -29.25
C LYS A 74 -23.69 12.94 -28.74
N GLU A 75 -23.66 14.24 -28.48
CA GLU A 75 -24.86 15.00 -28.15
C GLU A 75 -25.70 15.11 -29.43
N ASP A 76 -26.42 14.05 -29.76
CA ASP A 76 -27.39 14.06 -30.85
C ASP A 76 -28.59 14.88 -30.39
N LEU A 77 -28.72 16.10 -30.92
CA LEU A 77 -29.80 17.04 -30.60
C LEU A 77 -31.20 16.42 -30.81
N GLU A 78 -31.33 15.47 -31.73
CA GLU A 78 -32.55 14.72 -32.03
C GLU A 78 -32.92 13.70 -30.93
N MET A 79 -31.93 13.18 -30.19
CA MET A 79 -32.09 12.09 -29.22
C MET A 79 -32.04 12.59 -27.76
N GLY A 80 -31.48 13.80 -27.53
CA GLY A 80 -31.47 14.48 -26.24
C GLY A 80 -30.99 13.57 -25.09
N ASN A 81 -31.72 13.59 -23.96
CA ASN A 81 -31.41 12.78 -22.77
C ASN A 81 -31.59 11.25 -22.97
N SER A 82 -32.07 10.79 -24.12
CA SER A 82 -32.23 9.35 -24.41
C SER A 82 -30.97 8.72 -25.00
N ALA A 83 -29.99 9.53 -25.43
CA ALA A 83 -28.66 9.04 -25.80
C ALA A 83 -27.89 8.48 -24.60
N TYR A 84 -28.29 8.88 -23.38
CA TYR A 84 -27.67 8.46 -22.12
C TYR A 84 -28.43 7.27 -21.52
N PRO A 85 -27.77 6.11 -21.28
CA PRO A 85 -28.40 5.01 -20.57
C PRO A 85 -28.76 5.38 -19.12
N MET A 86 -29.70 4.65 -18.53
CA MET A 86 -29.91 4.73 -17.09
C MET A 86 -28.70 4.12 -16.38
N VAL A 87 -28.05 4.88 -15.49
CA VAL A 87 -26.89 4.41 -14.72
C VAL A 87 -27.13 4.52 -13.23
N LEU A 88 -26.64 3.53 -12.49
CA LEU A 88 -26.62 3.50 -11.04
C LEU A 88 -25.17 3.66 -10.57
N VAL A 89 -24.89 4.73 -9.83
CA VAL A 89 -23.59 4.99 -9.20
C VAL A 89 -23.69 4.57 -7.75
N GLN A 90 -22.99 3.50 -7.37
CA GLN A 90 -22.95 3.03 -5.99
C GLN A 90 -21.69 3.54 -5.28
N ILE A 91 -21.87 4.21 -4.15
CA ILE A 91 -20.80 4.75 -3.31
C ILE A 91 -20.80 3.97 -1.99
N PRO A 92 -19.98 2.90 -1.87
CA PRO A 92 -19.79 2.20 -0.59
C PRO A 92 -18.94 3.06 0.35
N MET A 93 -19.37 3.21 1.61
CA MET A 93 -18.64 3.95 2.64
C MET A 93 -18.67 3.23 3.98
N TYR A 94 -17.57 3.33 4.73
CA TYR A 94 -17.44 2.77 6.08
C TYR A 94 -16.51 3.61 6.97
N ASN A 95 -17.08 4.37 7.90
CA ASN A 95 -16.44 5.27 8.86
C ASN A 95 -15.49 6.33 8.24
N GLU A 96 -15.74 6.76 7.00
CA GLU A 96 -14.90 7.75 6.29
C GLU A 96 -15.54 9.15 6.25
N LYS A 97 -15.56 9.87 7.38
CA LYS A 97 -16.25 11.17 7.50
C LYS A 97 -15.67 12.27 6.62
N GLU A 98 -14.35 12.31 6.44
CA GLU A 98 -13.64 13.39 5.77
C GLU A 98 -13.94 13.41 4.26
N VAL A 99 -14.26 12.25 3.69
CA VAL A 99 -14.51 12.07 2.25
C VAL A 99 -15.99 11.89 1.94
N TYR A 100 -16.87 11.76 2.94
CA TYR A 100 -18.31 11.56 2.76
C TYR A 100 -18.93 12.61 1.83
N GLN A 101 -18.76 13.89 2.17
CA GLN A 101 -19.31 15.01 1.39
C GLN A 101 -18.61 15.17 0.03
N LEU A 102 -17.31 14.91 -0.03
CA LEU A 102 -16.53 15.01 -1.26
C LEU A 102 -16.96 13.94 -2.29
N SER A 103 -17.16 12.70 -1.84
CA SER A 103 -17.58 11.58 -2.69
C SER A 103 -18.99 11.78 -3.25
N ILE A 104 -19.94 12.20 -2.40
CA ILE A 104 -21.30 12.50 -2.84
C ILE A 104 -21.31 13.71 -3.77
N GLY A 105 -20.59 14.78 -3.42
CA GLY A 105 -20.46 15.98 -4.25
C GLY A 105 -19.87 15.67 -5.63
N ALA A 106 -18.85 14.81 -5.69
CA ALA A 106 -18.25 14.38 -6.95
C ALA A 106 -19.23 13.55 -7.80
N ALA A 107 -20.01 12.65 -7.19
CA ALA A 107 -21.03 11.88 -7.89
C ALA A 107 -22.17 12.77 -8.42
N CYS A 108 -22.61 13.75 -7.64
CA CYS A 108 -23.59 14.75 -8.07
C CYS A 108 -23.04 15.68 -9.18
N GLY A 109 -21.72 15.86 -9.24
CA GLY A 109 -21.04 16.66 -10.27
C GLY A 109 -20.78 15.93 -11.59
N LEU A 110 -21.23 14.68 -11.74
CA LEU A 110 -21.11 13.95 -12.99
C LEU A 110 -21.95 14.64 -14.09
N SER A 111 -21.34 14.83 -15.27
CA SER A 111 -22.03 15.34 -16.45
C SER A 111 -22.96 14.27 -17.04
N TRP A 112 -24.06 13.99 -16.35
CA TRP A 112 -25.11 13.06 -16.74
C TRP A 112 -26.49 13.69 -16.54
N PRO A 113 -27.48 13.42 -17.40
CA PRO A 113 -28.83 13.91 -17.18
C PRO A 113 -29.40 13.42 -15.83
N SER A 114 -29.91 14.35 -15.00
CA SER A 114 -30.40 14.03 -13.65
C SER A 114 -31.54 13.00 -13.63
N ASN A 115 -32.32 12.91 -14.71
CA ASN A 115 -33.38 11.90 -14.86
C ASN A 115 -32.87 10.52 -15.34
N ARG A 116 -31.56 10.39 -15.59
CA ARG A 116 -30.90 9.17 -16.09
C ARG A 116 -29.79 8.65 -15.18
N ILE A 117 -29.56 9.30 -14.04
CA ILE A 117 -28.57 8.90 -13.03
C ILE A 117 -29.26 8.65 -11.70
N ILE A 118 -28.88 7.55 -11.05
CA ILE A 118 -29.29 7.23 -9.69
C ILE A 118 -28.01 7.10 -8.88
N ILE A 119 -27.89 7.86 -7.80
CA ILE A 119 -26.74 7.78 -6.88
C ILE A 119 -27.21 7.04 -5.63
N GLN A 120 -26.60 5.88 -5.37
CA GLN A 120 -26.88 5.06 -4.19
C GLN A 120 -25.67 5.08 -3.28
N VAL A 121 -25.86 5.59 -2.06
CA VAL A 121 -24.84 5.60 -1.03
C VAL A 121 -25.05 4.38 -0.12
N LEU A 122 -24.10 3.45 -0.12
CA LEU A 122 -24.13 2.26 0.72
C LEU A 122 -23.21 2.51 1.93
N ASP A 123 -23.78 3.10 2.98
CA ASP A 123 -23.04 3.44 4.19
C ASP A 123 -23.37 2.51 5.35
N ASP A 124 -22.42 1.62 5.67
CA ASP A 124 -22.46 0.65 6.78
C ASP A 124 -21.69 1.16 8.03
N SER A 125 -21.43 2.46 8.10
CA SER A 125 -20.74 3.08 9.24
C SER A 125 -21.49 2.88 10.55
N THR A 126 -20.75 2.46 11.57
CA THR A 126 -21.27 2.29 12.93
C THR A 126 -21.09 3.53 13.80
N ASP A 127 -20.25 4.48 13.38
CA ASP A 127 -19.92 5.69 14.14
C ASP A 127 -21.14 6.64 14.25
N PRO A 128 -21.55 7.05 15.46
CA PRO A 128 -22.67 7.98 15.66
C PRO A 128 -22.44 9.36 15.00
N LEU A 129 -21.19 9.79 14.81
CA LEU A 129 -20.87 11.06 14.15
C LEU A 129 -21.22 11.04 12.66
N ILE A 130 -21.11 9.88 11.99
CA ILE A 130 -21.50 9.73 10.58
C ILE A 130 -23.03 9.77 10.43
N LYS A 131 -23.77 9.26 11.43
CA LYS A 131 -25.24 9.26 11.40
C LYS A 131 -25.83 10.68 11.41
N VAL A 132 -25.19 11.62 12.09
CA VAL A 132 -25.61 13.04 12.09
C VAL A 132 -25.47 13.68 10.70
N ILE A 133 -24.47 13.27 9.92
CA ILE A 133 -24.24 13.78 8.56
C ILE A 133 -25.30 13.27 7.57
N LYS A 134 -25.89 12.10 7.81
CA LYS A 134 -27.00 11.55 7.01
C LYS A 134 -28.31 12.32 7.14
N GLU A 135 -28.49 13.03 8.25
CA GLU A 135 -29.76 13.70 8.61
C GLU A 135 -29.82 15.18 8.19
N GLN A 136 -28.75 15.73 7.59
CA GLN A 136 -28.73 17.08 7.02
C GLN A 136 -29.03 17.09 5.53
#